data_AF-A0A9D5PKG1-F1
#
_entry.id   AF-A0A9D5PKG1-F1
#
_cell.length_a   1.000
_cell.length_b   1.000
_cell.length_c   1.000
_cell.angle_alpha   90.00
_cell.angle_beta   90.00
_cell.angle_gamma   90.00
#
_symmetry.space_group_name_H-M   'P 1'
#
loop_
_entity.id
_entity.type
_entity.pdbx_description
1 polymer ?
#
loop_
_entity_poly.entity_id
_entity_poly.type
_entity_poly.pdbx_seq_one_letter_code
_entity_poly.pdbx_strand_id
1 'polypeptide(L)'
;MRKFIFYLLLLGVFFTLSGYAYAQNTLQSNHSQYLSEGKKMNPAAHEECPLIPMWAINGNPSREFLYERMKNWRSTGITQLMIYARSGLEVEYMSEKWLDICEWICEHAVTLGFTSIWL
;
A
#
# COMPACT_ATOMS: atom_id res chain seq x y z
N MET A 1 -36.03 -52.10 -4.09
CA MET A 1 -35.81 -50.88 -3.27
C MET A 1 -34.33 -50.55 -3.00
N ARG A 2 -33.42 -51.51 -2.74
CA ARG A 2 -31.98 -51.25 -2.46
C ARG A 2 -31.18 -50.55 -3.57
N LYS A 3 -31.49 -50.77 -4.86
CA LYS A 3 -30.76 -50.15 -5.99
C LYS A 3 -31.07 -48.66 -6.19
N PHE A 4 -32.22 -48.19 -5.72
CA PHE A 4 -32.68 -46.80 -5.90
C PHE A 4 -31.97 -45.84 -4.94
N ILE A 5 -31.72 -46.29 -3.70
CA ILE A 5 -30.97 -45.54 -2.68
C ILE A 5 -29.50 -45.35 -3.10
N PHE A 6 -28.89 -46.37 -3.73
CA PHE A 6 -27.53 -46.27 -4.25
C PHE A 6 -27.39 -45.23 -5.39
N TYR A 7 -28.39 -45.12 -6.27
CA TYR A 7 -28.38 -44.12 -7.34
C TYR A 7 -28.54 -42.68 -6.82
N LEU A 8 -29.36 -42.47 -5.79
CA LEU A 8 -29.51 -41.17 -5.14
C LEU A 8 -28.23 -40.71 -4.44
N LEU A 9 -27.50 -41.63 -3.79
CA LEU A 9 -26.20 -41.32 -3.18
C LEU A 9 -25.13 -41.00 -4.23
N LEU A 10 -25.09 -41.73 -5.35
CA LEU A 10 -24.16 -41.45 -6.45
C LEU A 10 -24.44 -40.10 -7.13
N LEU A 11 -25.72 -39.73 -7.31
CA LEU A 11 -26.11 -38.42 -7.81
C LEU A 11 -25.68 -37.30 -6.84
N GLY A 12 -25.90 -37.50 -5.53
CA GLY A 12 -25.45 -36.55 -4.51
C GLY A 12 -23.94 -36.30 -4.54
N VAL A 13 -23.13 -37.35 -4.69
CA VAL A 13 -21.66 -37.24 -4.81
C VAL A 13 -21.24 -36.54 -6.11
N PHE A 14 -21.96 -36.76 -7.21
CA PHE A 14 -21.66 -36.08 -8.47
C PHE A 14 -21.95 -34.58 -8.42
N PHE A 15 -23.04 -34.18 -7.77
CA PHE A 15 -23.40 -32.76 -7.59
C PHE A 15 -22.44 -32.02 -6.64
N THR A 16 -21.92 -32.69 -5.61
CA THR A 16 -20.95 -32.05 -4.69
C THR A 16 -19.57 -31.92 -5.31
N LEU A 17 -19.12 -32.94 -6.07
CA LEU A 17 -17.83 -32.89 -6.77
C LEU A 17 -17.82 -31.85 -7.89
N SER A 18 -18.92 -31.72 -8.65
CA SER A 18 -19.02 -30.69 -9.70
C SER A 18 -19.04 -29.27 -9.11
N GLY A 19 -19.76 -29.05 -8.01
CA GLY A 19 -19.76 -27.78 -7.30
C GLY A 19 -18.38 -27.41 -6.73
N TYR A 20 -17.66 -28.38 -6.16
CA TYR A 20 -16.30 -28.15 -5.65
C TYR A 20 -15.31 -27.81 -6.77
N ALA A 21 -15.37 -28.54 -7.89
CA ALA A 21 -14.52 -28.26 -9.05
C ALA A 21 -14.79 -26.87 -9.67
N TYR A 22 -16.07 -26.46 -9.75
CA TYR A 22 -16.45 -25.12 -10.21
C TYR A 22 -15.90 -24.01 -9.30
N ALA A 23 -16.00 -24.20 -7.98
CA ALA A 23 -15.46 -23.25 -7.01
C ALA A 23 -13.93 -23.12 -7.12
N GLN A 24 -13.21 -24.25 -7.25
CA GLN A 24 -11.76 -24.26 -7.44
C GLN A 24 -11.34 -23.56 -8.74
N ASN A 25 -12.02 -23.84 -9.85
CA ASN A 25 -11.73 -23.18 -11.13
C ASN A 25 -11.98 -21.67 -11.08
N THR A 26 -13.04 -21.22 -10.40
CA THR A 26 -13.35 -19.79 -10.25
C THR A 26 -12.30 -19.08 -9.39
N LEU A 27 -11.83 -19.72 -8.32
CA LEU A 27 -10.75 -19.16 -7.50
C LEU A 27 -9.43 -19.09 -8.29
N GLN A 28 -9.12 -20.12 -9.07
CA GLN A 28 -7.91 -20.17 -9.89
C GLN A 28 -7.96 -19.14 -11.03
N SER A 29 -9.12 -18.94 -11.67
CA SER A 29 -9.28 -17.93 -12.73
C SER A 29 -9.16 -16.53 -12.17
N ASN A 30 -9.78 -16.24 -11.02
CA ASN A 30 -9.68 -14.96 -10.35
C ASN A 30 -8.24 -14.65 -9.93
N HIS A 31 -7.54 -15.61 -9.30
CA HIS A 31 -6.13 -15.45 -8.92
C HIS A 31 -5.23 -15.18 -10.12
N SER A 32 -5.45 -15.89 -11.23
CA SER A 32 -4.71 -15.68 -12.47
C SER A 32 -4.99 -14.30 -13.08
N GLN A 33 -6.22 -13.82 -12.98
CA GLN A 33 -6.61 -12.47 -13.41
C GLN A 33 -5.91 -11.39 -12.58
N TYR A 34 -5.90 -11.50 -11.25
CA TYR A 34 -5.19 -10.55 -10.37
C TYR A 34 -3.70 -10.47 -10.69
N LEU A 35 -3.04 -11.60 -10.96
CA LEU A 35 -1.63 -11.63 -11.36
C LEU A 35 -1.41 -10.99 -12.73
N SER A 36 -2.35 -11.16 -13.67
CA SER A 36 -2.27 -10.57 -15.01
C SER A 36 -2.47 -9.06 -15.01
N GLU A 37 -3.38 -8.56 -14.17
CA GLU A 37 -3.65 -7.13 -13.98
C GLU A 37 -2.49 -6.47 -13.22
N GLY A 38 -1.97 -7.11 -12.18
CA GLY A 38 -0.78 -6.66 -11.46
C GLY A 38 0.47 -6.58 -12.35
N LYS A 39 0.58 -7.47 -13.34
CA LYS A 39 1.68 -7.46 -14.32
C LYS A 39 1.50 -6.43 -15.45
N LYS A 40 0.27 -5.98 -15.73
CA LYS A 40 0.00 -4.89 -16.70
C LYS A 40 0.37 -3.50 -16.16
N MET A 41 0.52 -3.34 -14.85
CA MET A 41 0.98 -2.10 -14.20
C MET A 41 2.50 -1.90 -14.23
N ASN A 42 3.18 -2.29 -15.32
CA ASN A 42 4.47 -1.69 -15.63
C ASN A 42 4.79 -1.84 -17.12
N PRO A 43 4.80 -0.73 -17.85
CA PRO A 43 5.97 -0.49 -18.67
C PRO A 43 6.33 1.00 -18.73
N ALA A 44 7.38 1.38 -17.99
CA ALA A 44 8.31 2.45 -18.38
C ALA A 44 7.72 3.87 -18.60
N ALA A 45 7.01 4.42 -17.61
CA ALA A 45 7.08 5.85 -17.33
C ALA A 45 8.04 6.04 -16.13
N HIS A 46 8.60 7.23 -15.92
CA HIS A 46 9.41 7.54 -14.73
C HIS A 46 8.50 7.49 -13.48
N GLU A 47 8.18 6.28 -13.00
CA GLU A 47 6.98 6.05 -12.22
C GLU A 47 7.21 6.38 -10.76
N GLU A 48 6.57 7.47 -10.32
CA GLU A 48 6.35 7.72 -8.90
C GLU A 48 5.89 6.43 -8.21
N CYS A 49 6.45 6.15 -7.04
CA CYS A 49 5.96 5.09 -6.18
C CYS A 49 4.48 5.37 -5.85
N PRO A 50 3.55 4.43 -6.13
CA PRO A 50 2.13 4.63 -5.85
C PRO A 50 1.83 4.66 -4.35
N LEU A 51 2.78 4.21 -3.52
CA LEU A 51 2.65 4.27 -2.07
C LEU A 51 3.10 5.64 -1.56
N ILE A 52 2.19 6.32 -0.85
CA ILE A 52 2.46 7.60 -0.19
C ILE A 52 2.40 7.37 1.33
N PRO A 53 3.54 7.24 2.02
CA PRO A 53 3.56 7.18 3.48
C PRO A 53 3.00 8.45 4.11
N MET A 54 2.09 8.27 5.07
CA MET A 54 1.54 9.35 5.89
C MET A 54 2.41 9.53 7.13
N TRP A 55 3.30 10.50 7.10
CA TRP A 55 4.20 10.82 8.20
C TRP A 55 3.56 11.78 9.20
N ALA A 56 3.13 11.21 10.33
CA ALA A 56 2.74 11.98 11.50
C ALA A 56 3.96 12.66 12.14
N ILE A 57 3.99 13.98 12.13
CA ILE A 57 4.97 14.77 12.88
C ILE A 57 4.44 15.00 14.29
N ASN A 58 5.24 14.61 15.27
CA ASN A 58 4.97 14.72 16.70
C ASN A 58 6.25 15.15 17.45
N GLY A 59 6.10 15.61 18.69
CA GLY A 59 7.19 16.14 19.49
C GLY A 59 7.78 17.42 18.87
N ASN A 60 9.09 17.58 19.04
CA ASN A 60 9.91 18.60 18.41
C ASN A 60 11.10 17.91 17.72
N PRO A 61 10.90 17.33 16.51
CA PRO A 61 11.92 16.50 15.87
C PRO A 61 13.15 17.33 15.48
N SER A 62 14.35 16.75 15.63
CA SER A 62 15.58 17.36 15.15
C SER A 62 15.72 17.20 13.63
N ARG A 63 16.49 18.09 13.00
CA ARG A 63 16.75 18.05 11.54
C ARG A 63 17.44 16.74 11.13
N GLU A 64 18.34 16.21 11.96
CA GLU A 64 19.03 14.94 11.72
C GLU A 64 18.05 13.77 11.72
N PHE A 65 17.09 13.75 12.66
CA PHE A 65 16.04 12.74 12.69
C PHE A 65 15.16 12.82 11.44
N LEU A 66 14.78 14.03 11.02
CA LEU A 66 13.98 14.23 9.81
C LEU A 66 14.74 13.72 8.58
N TYR A 67 16.02 14.10 8.46
CA TYR A 67 16.88 13.71 7.35
C TYR A 67 17.02 12.20 7.22
N GLU A 68 17.42 11.52 8.30
CA GLU A 68 17.64 10.08 8.28
C GLU A 68 16.34 9.32 8.00
N ARG A 69 15.19 9.82 8.48
CA ARG A 69 13.90 9.23 8.14
C ARG A 69 13.60 9.34 6.65
N MET A 70 13.78 10.52 6.06
CA MET A 70 13.55 10.78 4.63
C MET A 70 14.50 9.93 3.76
N LYS A 71 15.78 9.87 4.12
CA LYS A 71 16.78 9.05 3.45
C LYS A 71 16.43 7.56 3.49
N ASN A 72 15.93 7.07 4.62
CA ASN A 72 15.48 5.68 4.73
C ASN A 72 14.32 5.38 3.78
N TRP A 73 13.30 6.25 3.69
CA TRP A 73 12.22 6.06 2.72
C TRP A 73 12.70 6.10 1.27
N ARG A 74 13.62 7.01 0.93
CA ARG A 74 14.22 7.03 -0.40
C ARG A 74 14.95 5.75 -0.72
N SER A 75 15.70 5.21 0.24
CA SER A 75 16.45 3.97 0.05
C SER A 75 15.56 2.76 -0.26
N THR A 76 14.28 2.82 0.12
CA THR A 76 13.29 1.77 -0.17
C THR A 76 12.47 2.04 -1.45
N GLY A 77 12.79 3.09 -2.21
CA GLY A 77 12.11 3.44 -3.45
C GLY A 77 10.84 4.29 -3.28
N ILE A 78 10.55 4.82 -2.09
CA ILE A 78 9.44 5.78 -1.91
C ILE A 78 9.79 7.08 -2.63
N THR A 79 8.85 7.59 -3.43
CA THR A 79 9.03 8.85 -4.15
C THR A 79 8.18 10.00 -3.66
N GLN A 80 7.16 9.72 -2.86
CA GLN A 80 6.22 10.72 -2.37
C GLN A 80 6.04 10.60 -0.87
N LEU A 81 5.79 11.70 -0.17
CA LEU A 81 5.50 11.70 1.27
C LEU A 81 4.36 12.67 1.58
N MET A 82 3.50 12.30 2.52
CA MET A 82 2.54 13.22 3.12
C MET A 82 2.94 13.51 4.55
N ILE A 83 3.09 14.77 4.92
CA ILE A 83 3.42 15.20 6.28
C ILE A 83 2.21 15.88 6.91
N TYR A 84 1.98 15.62 8.19
CA TYR A 84 0.90 16.29 8.92
C TYR A 84 1.21 16.36 10.41
N ALA A 85 0.75 17.44 11.05
CA ALA A 85 0.82 17.58 12.50
C ALA A 85 -0.15 16.58 13.16
N ARG A 86 0.30 15.92 14.24
CA ARG A 86 -0.49 14.92 14.96
C ARG A 86 -0.43 15.15 16.48
N SER A 87 -1.43 14.67 17.20
CA SER A 87 -1.48 14.74 18.68
C SER A 87 -0.17 14.30 19.31
N GLY A 88 0.36 15.14 20.21
CA GLY A 88 1.70 15.00 20.79
C GLY A 88 2.76 15.87 20.12
N LEU A 89 2.40 16.77 19.19
CA LEU A 89 3.28 17.83 18.71
C LEU A 89 3.64 18.80 19.85
N GLU A 90 4.93 19.06 20.05
CA GLU A 90 5.44 19.98 21.07
C GLU A 90 5.71 21.38 20.50
N VAL A 91 5.74 21.49 19.17
CA VAL A 91 5.78 22.77 18.46
C VAL A 91 4.35 23.28 18.26
N GLU A 92 4.11 24.57 18.45
CA GLU A 92 2.80 25.16 18.18
C GLU A 92 2.44 25.02 16.69
N TYR A 93 1.27 24.44 16.42
CA TYR A 93 0.81 24.23 15.04
C TYR A 93 0.63 25.57 14.32
N MET A 94 1.09 25.64 13.07
CA MET A 94 1.09 26.87 12.25
C MET A 94 1.92 28.04 12.79
N SER A 95 2.73 27.82 13.83
CA SER A 95 3.78 28.78 14.21
C SER A 95 4.90 28.86 13.17
N GLU A 96 5.72 29.90 13.25
CA GLU A 96 6.93 30.03 12.42
C GLU A 96 7.84 28.80 12.53
N LYS A 97 7.97 28.23 13.73
CA LYS A 97 8.78 27.04 13.96
C LYS A 97 8.20 25.80 13.27
N TRP A 98 6.88 25.67 13.22
CA TRP A 98 6.23 24.59 12.45
C TRP A 98 6.47 24.77 10.96
N LEU A 99 6.34 25.99 10.45
CA LEU A 99 6.57 26.31 9.05
C LEU A 99 8.04 26.09 8.63
N ASP A 100 9.01 26.43 9.50
CA ASP A 100 10.44 26.10 9.29
C ASP A 100 10.67 24.60 9.14
N ILE A 101 9.98 23.76 9.95
CA ILE A 101 10.06 22.31 9.82
C ILE A 101 9.52 21.86 8.46
N CYS A 102 8.36 22.37 8.04
CA CYS A 102 7.76 22.04 6.74
C CYS A 102 8.65 22.48 5.57
N GLU A 103 9.17 23.71 5.60
CA GLU A 103 10.08 24.24 4.60
C GLU A 103 11.35 23.39 4.50
N TRP A 104 11.98 23.10 5.65
CA TRP A 104 13.17 22.27 5.70
C TRP A 104 12.94 20.88 5.09
N ILE A 105 11.79 20.25 5.37
CA ILE A 105 11.42 18.96 4.75
C ILE A 105 11.30 19.11 3.24
N CYS A 106 10.62 20.14 2.73
CA CYS A 106 10.46 20.38 1.30
C CYS A 106 11.81 20.56 0.59
N GLU A 107 12.72 21.35 1.14
CA GLU A 107 14.07 21.57 0.57
C GLU A 107 14.88 20.28 0.50
N HIS A 108 14.88 19.50 1.58
CA HIS A 108 15.64 18.25 1.64
C HIS A 108 14.98 17.15 0.81
N ALA A 109 13.66 17.22 0.60
CA ALA A 109 12.94 16.31 -0.27
C ALA A 109 13.42 16.43 -1.72
N VAL A 110 13.61 17.66 -2.21
CA VAL A 110 14.20 17.94 -3.53
C VAL A 110 15.60 17.35 -3.62
N THR A 111 16.45 17.60 -2.62
CA THR A 111 17.83 17.11 -2.59
C THR A 111 17.90 15.58 -2.62
N LEU A 112 16.97 14.91 -1.93
CA LEU A 112 16.88 13.46 -1.84
C LEU A 112 16.13 12.80 -3.03
N GLY A 113 15.60 13.61 -3.95
CA GLY A 113 14.92 13.13 -5.16
C GLY A 113 13.49 12.63 -4.95
N PHE A 114 12.79 13.11 -3.92
CA PHE A 114 11.34 12.96 -3.84
C PHE A 114 10.67 13.75 -4.98
N THR A 115 9.60 13.20 -5.51
CA THR A 115 8.84 13.81 -6.61
C THR A 115 7.75 14.75 -6.09
N SER A 116 7.11 14.38 -4.97
CA SER A 116 5.97 15.10 -4.41
C SER A 116 5.96 15.08 -2.88
N ILE A 117 5.62 16.22 -2.26
CA ILE A 117 5.33 16.35 -0.83
C ILE A 117 3.90 16.86 -0.67
N TRP A 118 3.13 16.22 0.20
CA TRP A 118 1.74 16.53 0.50
C TRP A 118 1.62 17.03 1.95
N LEU A 119 0.72 17.97 2.21
CA LEU A 119 0.49 18.63 3.51
C LEU A 119 -1.00 18.58 3.89
#